data_AF-A0ABD0QQ83-F1
#
_entry.id   AF-A0ABD0QQ83-F1
#
_cell.length_a   1.000
_cell.length_b   1.000
_cell.length_c   1.000
_cell.angle_alpha   90.00
_cell.angle_beta   90.00
_cell.angle_gamma   90.00
#
_symmetry.space_group_name_H-M   'P 1'
#
loop_
_entity.id
_entity.type
_entity.pdbx_description
1 polymer ?
#
loop_
_entity_poly.entity_id
_entity_poly.type
_entity_poly.pdbx_seq_one_letter_code
_entity_poly.pdbx_strand_id
1 'polypeptide(L)' 'VMVTLQFKDGQSEPFNLSDPEKPVFERGGVDVFVLSMPFSLGELQSIDISHDNSGGSPD' A
#
# COMPACT_ATOMS: atom_id res chain seq x y z
N VAL A 1 4.85 4.14 3.81
CA VAL A 1 3.72 3.19 3.95
C VAL A 1 3.78 2.24 2.77
N MET A 2 3.61 0.93 3.02
CA MET A 2 3.64 -0.12 2.00
C MET A 2 2.32 -0.89 2.01
N VAL A 3 1.95 -1.41 0.85
CA VAL A 3 0.81 -2.31 0.68
C VAL A 3 1.26 -3.61 0.03
N THR A 4 0.82 -4.72 0.60
CA THR A 4 0.98 -6.05 0.00
C THR A 4 -0.41 -6.63 -0.28
N LEU A 5 -0.59 -7.24 -1.46
CA LEU A 5 -1.85 -7.86 -1.85
C LEU A 5 -1.74 -9.37 -1.66
N GLN A 6 -2.64 -9.97 -0.89
CA GLN A 6 -2.79 -11.42 -0.78
C GLN A 6 -3.90 -11.87 -1.72
N PHE A 7 -3.62 -12.87 -2.54
CA PHE A 7 -4.58 -13.47 -3.45
C PHE A 7 -4.48 -14.99 -3.38
N LYS A 8 -5.49 -15.68 -3.91
CA LYS A 8 -5.63 -17.14 -3.74
C LYS A 8 -4.38 -17.95 -4.04
N ASP A 9 -3.64 -17.53 -5.06
CA ASP A 9 -2.47 -18.24 -5.57
C ASP A 9 -1.13 -17.62 -5.13
N GLY A 10 -1.13 -16.65 -4.20
CA GLY A 10 0.10 -16.07 -3.67
C GLY A 10 -0.03 -14.64 -3.13
N GLN A 11 1.07 -13.91 -3.17
CA GLN A 11 1.13 -12.50 -2.73
C GLN A 11 1.90 -11.65 -3.74
N SER A 12 1.64 -10.34 -3.73
CA SER A 12 2.41 -9.38 -4.53
C SER A 12 3.73 -9.04 -3.84
N GLU A 13 4.65 -8.43 -4.60
CA GLU A 13 5.70 -7.62 -3.98
C GLU A 13 5.07 -6.39 -3.29
N PRO A 14 5.75 -5.80 -2.29
CA PRO A 14 5.25 -4.60 -1.62
C PRO A 14 5.19 -3.39 -2.56
N PHE A 15 4.05 -2.72 -2.58
CA PHE A 15 3.87 -1.43 -3.24
C PHE A 15 4.18 -0.31 -2.27
N ASN A 16 5.10 0.58 -2.64
CA ASN A 16 5.27 1.84 -1.92
C ASN A 16 4.13 2.79 -2.26
N LEU A 17 3.37 3.20 -1.25
CA LEU A 17 2.39 4.26 -1.39
C LEU A 17 3.09 5.60 -1.17
N SER A 18 3.42 6.26 -2.27
CA SER A 18 4.01 7.60 -2.28
C SER A 18 3.52 8.40 -3.47
N ASP A 19 3.61 9.72 -3.36
CA ASP A 19 3.31 10.66 -4.44
C ASP A 19 4.50 11.63 -4.54
N PRO A 20 5.15 11.76 -5.70
CA PRO A 20 6.28 12.67 -5.86
C PRO A 20 5.86 14.15 -5.91
N GLU A 21 4.60 14.45 -6.18
CA GLU A 21 4.11 15.83 -6.36
C GLU A 21 3.55 16.45 -5.08
N LYS A 22 3.11 15.61 -4.12
CA LYS A 22 2.53 16.07 -2.85
C LYS A 22 2.86 15.17 -1.66
N PRO A 23 2.86 15.73 -0.44
CA PRO A 23 2.83 14.90 0.76
C PRO A 23 1.56 14.03 0.79
N VAL A 24 1.70 12.83 1.36
CA VAL A 24 0.64 11.83 1.52
C VAL A 24 0.52 11.43 2.99
N PHE A 25 -0.64 10.90 3.38
CA PHE A 25 -0.97 10.52 4.75
C PHE A 25 -1.04 11.69 5.74
N GLU A 26 -1.39 12.87 5.23
CA GLU A 26 -1.59 14.06 6.05
C GLU A 26 -2.83 13.92 6.96
N ARG A 27 -2.77 14.49 8.17
CA ARG A 27 -3.86 14.40 9.15
C ARG A 27 -5.16 14.99 8.58
N GLY A 28 -6.22 14.17 8.52
CA GLY A 28 -7.52 14.57 7.99
C GLY A 28 -7.57 14.62 6.45
N GLY A 29 -6.47 14.25 5.78
CA GLY A 29 -6.40 14.10 4.34
C GLY A 29 -7.01 12.78 3.86
N VAL A 30 -7.31 12.73 2.57
CA VAL A 30 -7.70 11.51 1.85
C VAL A 30 -6.81 11.42 0.62
N ASP A 31 -6.10 10.30 0.50
CA ASP A 31 -5.23 10.00 -0.63
C ASP A 31 -5.76 8.80 -1.41
N VAL A 32 -5.61 8.84 -2.74
CA VAL A 32 -6.03 7.76 -3.65
C VAL A 32 -4.82 7.29 -4.42
N PHE A 33 -4.59 5.98 -4.43
CA PHE A 33 -3.50 5.34 -5.15
C PHE A 33 -4.05 4.30 -6.12
N VAL A 34 -3.37 4.12 -7.25
CA VAL A 34 -3.70 3.09 -8.25
C VAL A 34 -2.54 2.10 -8.29
N LEU A 35 -2.85 0.83 -7.99
CA LEU A 35 -1.89 -0.28 -8.06
C LEU A 35 -2.17 -1.12 -9.29
N SER A 36 -1.14 -1.43 -10.07
CA SER A 36 -1.24 -2.23 -11.28
C SER A 36 -0.32 -3.45 -11.21
N MET A 37 -0.85 -4.60 -11.62
CA MET A 37 -0.10 -5.85 -11.72
C MET A 37 -0.01 -6.29 -13.18
N PRO A 38 1.12 -6.88 -13.62
CA PRO A 38 1.28 -7.33 -15.01
C PRO A 38 0.46 -8.59 -15.34
N PHE A 39 -0.29 -9.13 -14.36
CA PHE A 39 -1.13 -10.31 -14.49
C PHE A 39 -2.41 -10.16 -13.67
N SER A 40 -3.39 -11.01 -13.96
CA SER A 40 -4.62 -11.09 -13.16
C SER A 40 -4.33 -11.74 -11.80
N LEU A 41 -4.78 -11.11 -10.72
CA LEU A 41 -4.62 -11.63 -9.36
C LEU A 41 -5.57 -12.80 -9.04
N GLY A 42 -6.59 -13.03 -9.87
CA GLY A 42 -7.68 -13.93 -9.51
C GLY A 42 -8.48 -13.39 -8.33
N GLU A 43 -8.73 -14.24 -7.32
CA GLU A 43 -9.45 -13.88 -6.10
C GLU A 43 -8.51 -13.18 -5.11
N LEU A 44 -8.73 -11.88 -4.90
CA LEU A 44 -8.06 -11.11 -3.86
C LEU A 44 -8.62 -11.51 -2.50
N GLN A 45 -7.75 -11.89 -1.57
CA GLN A 45 -8.11 -12.41 -0.25
C GLN A 45 -7.95 -11.34 0.84
N SER A 46 -6.85 -10.59 0.82
CA SER A 46 -6.62 -9.50 1.76
C SER A 46 -5.68 -8.44 1.19
N ILE A 47 -5.70 -7.28 1.85
CA ILE A 47 -4.79 -6.16 1.61
C ILE A 47 -4.10 -5.87 2.94
N ASP A 48 -2.79 -6.05 2.99
CA ASP A 48 -1.98 -5.77 4.16
C ASP A 48 -1.33 -4.41 4.00
N ILE A 49 -1.56 -3.51 4.96
CA ILE A 49 -0.95 -2.19 4.99
C ILE A 49 0.07 -2.16 6.12
N SER A 50 1.30 -1.77 5.82
CA SER A 50 2.38 -1.65 6.80
C SER A 50 3.08 -0.30 6.72
N HIS A 51 3.74 0.07 7.80
CA HIS A 51 4.62 1.23 7.86
C HIS A 51 5.94 0.81 8.49
N ASP A 52 6.99 1.55 8.18
CA ASP A 52 8.36 1.27 8.61
C ASP A 52 8.72 1.90 9.97
N ASN A 53 7.74 2.44 10.70
CA ASN A 53 7.92 3.13 11.98
C ASN A 53 8.94 4.28 11.97
N SER A 54 9.32 4.82 10.80
CA SER A 54 10.35 5.86 10.69
C SER A 54 9.91 7.26 11.13
N GLY A 55 8.62 7.46 11.42
CA GLY A 55 8.06 8.73 11.90
C GLY A 55 8.48 9.08 13.32
N GLY A 56 8.29 10.35 13.73
CA GLY A 56 8.73 10.85 15.04
C GLY A 56 7.92 10.36 16.26
N SER A 57 6.83 9.62 16.05
CA SER A 57 6.03 8.99 17.10
C SER A 57 5.30 7.76 16.53
N PRO A 58 6.00 6.63 16.36
CA PRO A 58 5.34 5.34 16.24
C PRO A 58 4.79 4.97 17.63
N ASP A 59 3.53 4.54 17.72
CA ASP A 59 3.00 3.96 18.97
C ASP A 59 3.71 2.62 19.30
#